data_AF-A0A7S1WSS0-F1
#
_entry.id   AF-A0A7S1WSS0-F1
#
_cell.length_a   1.000
_cell.length_b   1.000
_cell.length_c   1.000
_cell.angle_alpha   90.00
_cell.angle_beta   90.00
_cell.angle_gamma   90.00
#
_symmetry.space_group_name_H-M   'P 1'
#
loop_
_entity.id
_entity.type
_entity.pdbx_description
1 polymer ?
#
loop_
_entity_poly.entity_id
_entity_poly.type
_entity_poly.pdbx_seq_one_letter_code
_entity_poly.pdbx_strand_id
1 'polypeptide(L)'
;SMDGFSGLFVLVQEAAGIRPKRPSRWAQGLIRQLLNPKRQERLSAKRALENKWFKPGTNYEDRGDDLPLLKWSEFEEGLTDLDRELRRVAGDVSVAAMGVADAMQELVVEVDIRRRSKKEVERASRCHFCKQPSSGSCHICPKCSASVCFACAMRELVNDLKCPNCKDRTHNAESLAEFLAAGEAWHALTAVSSMLSEKATKAADKIALLGGHAWASLEQMRTPSDIRSF
;
A
#
# COMPACT_ATOMS: atom_id res chain seq x y z
N SER A 1 9.43 -46.36 21.31
CA SER A 1 9.23 -46.60 19.86
C SER A 1 7.74 -46.45 19.57
N MET A 2 7.28 -45.24 19.21
CA MET A 2 5.85 -44.95 18.97
C MET A 2 5.61 -43.85 17.90
N ASP A 3 6.57 -43.58 17.00
CA ASP A 3 6.47 -42.48 16.01
C ASP A 3 6.11 -42.96 14.58
N GLY A 4 5.69 -44.22 14.40
CA GLY A 4 5.39 -44.76 13.07
C GLY A 4 4.14 -44.19 12.40
N PHE A 5 3.14 -43.78 13.19
CA PHE A 5 1.82 -43.37 12.67
C PHE A 5 1.68 -41.87 12.42
N SER A 6 2.49 -41.04 13.08
CA SER A 6 2.47 -39.58 12.91
C SER A 6 2.93 -39.14 11.51
N GLY A 7 3.85 -39.87 10.88
CA GLY A 7 4.28 -39.61 9.50
C GLY A 7 3.19 -39.90 8.46
N LEU A 8 2.37 -40.94 8.70
CA LEU A 8 1.30 -41.35 7.79
C LEU A 8 0.15 -40.34 7.75
N PHE A 9 -0.21 -39.78 8.91
CA PHE A 9 -1.23 -38.73 8.99
C PHE A 9 -0.81 -37.43 8.28
N VAL A 10 0.47 -37.08 8.33
CA VAL A 10 1.01 -35.92 7.60
C VAL A 10 0.94 -36.15 6.10
N LEU A 11 1.32 -37.33 5.60
CA LEU A 11 1.24 -37.67 4.19
C LEU A 11 -0.20 -37.68 3.66
N VAL A 12 -1.16 -38.17 4.48
CA VAL A 12 -2.59 -38.14 4.13
C VAL A 12 -3.13 -36.71 4.09
N GLN A 13 -2.72 -35.84 5.02
CA GLN A 13 -3.11 -34.42 5.01
C GLN A 13 -2.51 -33.63 3.83
N GLU A 14 -1.28 -33.97 3.43
CA GLU A 14 -0.64 -33.41 2.23
C GLU A 14 -1.32 -33.91 0.94
N ALA A 15 -1.65 -35.20 0.86
CA ALA A 15 -2.37 -35.78 -0.28
C ALA A 15 -3.81 -35.25 -0.41
N ALA A 16 -4.45 -34.92 0.71
CA ALA A 16 -5.78 -34.31 0.75
C ALA A 16 -5.76 -32.79 0.48
N GLY A 17 -4.60 -32.17 0.28
CA GLY A 17 -4.46 -30.72 0.08
C GLY A 17 -4.89 -29.87 1.29
N ILE A 18 -4.96 -30.47 2.48
CA ILE A 18 -5.38 -29.81 3.73
C ILE A 18 -4.21 -29.04 4.35
N ARG A 19 -2.97 -29.46 4.09
CA ARG A 19 -1.78 -28.75 4.54
C ARG A 19 -0.96 -28.23 3.37
N PRO A 20 -0.60 -26.94 3.35
CA PRO A 20 0.30 -26.40 2.34
C PRO A 20 1.65 -27.11 2.46
N LYS A 21 2.16 -27.62 1.33
CA LYS A 21 3.48 -28.27 1.29
C LYS A 21 4.51 -27.29 1.85
N ARG A 22 5.24 -27.73 2.87
CA ARG A 22 6.28 -26.92 3.50
C ARG A 22 7.33 -26.56 2.42
N PRO A 23 7.75 -25.29 2.29
CA PRO A 23 8.74 -24.91 1.29
C PRO A 23 10.02 -25.73 1.45
N SER A 24 10.67 -26.09 0.34
CA SER A 24 11.91 -26.87 0.37
C SER A 24 12.97 -26.19 1.25
N ARG A 25 13.94 -26.96 1.80
CA ARG A 25 15.02 -26.39 2.63
C ARG A 25 15.79 -25.29 1.89
N TRP A 26 15.96 -25.42 0.57
CA TRP A 26 16.59 -24.41 -0.27
C TRP A 26 15.74 -23.13 -0.38
N ALA A 27 14.43 -23.27 -0.59
CA ALA A 27 13.50 -22.14 -0.63
C ALA A 27 13.46 -21.40 0.72
N GLN A 28 13.39 -22.12 1.84
CA GLN A 28 13.43 -21.52 3.18
C GLN A 28 14.75 -20.76 3.42
N GLY A 29 15.88 -21.31 2.98
CA GLY A 29 17.18 -20.66 3.05
C GLY A 29 17.22 -19.36 2.24
N LEU A 30 16.69 -19.37 1.02
CA LEU A 30 16.59 -18.18 0.17
C LEU A 30 15.69 -17.11 0.79
N ILE A 31 14.50 -17.48 1.30
CA ILE A 31 13.56 -16.55 1.94
C ILE A 31 14.23 -15.83 3.13
N ARG A 32 14.97 -16.55 3.98
CA ARG A 32 15.71 -15.95 5.11
C ARG A 32 16.76 -14.93 4.65
N GLN A 33 17.42 -15.18 3.52
CA GLN A 33 18.42 -14.26 2.97
C GLN A 33 17.79 -13.02 2.31
N LEU A 34 16.61 -13.18 1.67
CA LEU A 34 15.87 -12.07 1.06
C LEU A 34 15.18 -11.18 2.10
N LEU A 35 14.72 -11.77 3.20
CA LEU A 35 14.04 -11.08 4.29
C LEU A 35 14.98 -10.74 5.46
N ASN A 36 16.31 -10.68 5.23
CA ASN A 36 17.25 -10.27 6.27
C ASN A 36 16.96 -8.81 6.72
N PRO A 37 16.78 -8.55 8.03
CA PRO A 37 16.51 -7.21 8.54
C PRO A 37 17.68 -6.25 8.30
N LYS A 38 18.91 -6.75 8.24
CA LYS A 38 20.08 -5.94 7.89
C LYS A 38 20.16 -5.78 6.38
N ARG A 39 19.80 -4.59 5.88
CA ARG A 39 19.74 -4.30 4.43
C ARG A 39 21.04 -4.61 3.68
N GLN A 40 22.20 -4.42 4.31
CA GLN A 40 23.51 -4.68 3.69
C GLN A 40 23.81 -6.19 3.52
N GLU A 41 23.19 -7.04 4.35
CA GLU A 41 23.33 -8.50 4.28
C GLU A 41 22.23 -9.15 3.42
N ARG A 42 21.27 -8.36 2.92
CA ARG A 42 20.19 -8.86 2.07
C ARG A 42 20.73 -9.31 0.73
N LEU A 43 20.27 -10.47 0.27
CA LEU A 43 20.69 -11.00 -1.02
C LEU A 43 20.25 -10.07 -2.15
N SER A 44 21.17 -9.72 -3.06
CA SER A 44 20.82 -8.98 -4.28
C SER A 44 20.05 -9.87 -5.25
N ALA A 45 19.25 -9.26 -6.13
CA ALA A 45 18.46 -9.99 -7.12
C ALA A 45 19.32 -10.92 -7.99
N LYS A 46 20.50 -10.45 -8.43
CA LYS A 46 21.45 -11.25 -9.22
C LYS A 46 21.91 -12.51 -8.46
N ARG A 47 22.30 -12.36 -7.19
CA ARG A 47 22.74 -13.49 -6.35
C ARG A 47 21.61 -14.42 -5.96
N ALA A 48 20.37 -13.92 -5.89
CA ALA A 48 19.20 -14.74 -5.66
C ALA A 48 18.94 -15.72 -6.81
N LEU A 49 19.09 -15.28 -8.06
CA LEU A 49 18.94 -16.14 -9.25
C LEU A 49 20.01 -17.23 -9.34
N GLU A 50 21.19 -17.01 -8.75
CA GLU A 50 22.27 -18.01 -8.67
C GLU A 50 22.04 -19.07 -7.58
N ASN A 51 21.00 -18.92 -6.75
CA ASN A 51 20.69 -19.85 -5.66
C ASN A 51 20.35 -21.24 -6.21
N LYS A 52 20.72 -22.30 -5.47
CA LYS A 52 20.44 -23.70 -5.82
C LYS A 52 18.95 -23.98 -6.01
N TRP A 53 18.05 -23.17 -5.44
CA TRP A 53 16.62 -23.26 -5.67
C TRP A 53 16.21 -22.97 -7.14
N PHE A 54 16.99 -22.17 -7.88
CA PHE A 54 16.73 -21.81 -9.28
C PHE A 54 17.60 -22.57 -10.29
N LYS A 55 18.56 -23.40 -9.85
CA LYS A 55 19.48 -24.07 -10.78
C LYS A 55 18.78 -25.18 -11.57
N PRO A 56 18.94 -25.24 -12.91
CA PRO A 56 18.34 -26.28 -13.74
C PRO A 56 18.98 -27.63 -13.41
N GLY A 57 18.20 -28.56 -12.89
CA GLY A 57 18.68 -29.86 -12.40
C GLY A 57 17.75 -30.48 -11.35
N THR A 58 16.87 -29.68 -10.75
CA THR A 58 15.60 -30.21 -10.21
C THR A 58 14.75 -30.66 -11.39
N ASN A 59 14.30 -31.90 -11.37
CA ASN A 59 13.49 -32.53 -12.40
C ASN A 59 12.34 -31.60 -12.85
N TYR A 60 12.44 -30.98 -14.03
CA TYR A 60 11.34 -30.18 -14.59
C TYR A 60 10.17 -31.07 -15.05
N GLU A 61 10.35 -32.39 -15.07
CA GLU A 61 9.26 -33.36 -15.21
C GLU A 61 8.63 -33.77 -13.88
N ASP A 62 9.08 -33.21 -12.75
CA ASP A 62 8.20 -33.07 -11.60
C ASP A 62 7.11 -32.09 -12.06
N ARG A 63 6.04 -32.65 -12.65
CA ARG A 63 4.77 -31.98 -12.90
C ARG A 63 4.25 -31.58 -11.53
N GLY A 64 4.86 -30.53 -10.98
CA GLY A 64 4.47 -29.93 -9.71
C GLY A 64 2.97 -29.78 -9.81
N ASP A 65 2.28 -30.37 -8.84
CA ASP A 65 0.82 -30.47 -8.82
C ASP A 65 0.24 -29.19 -9.44
N ASP A 66 -0.58 -29.29 -10.49
CA ASP A 66 -1.24 -28.15 -11.16
C ASP A 66 -2.18 -27.35 -10.22
N LEU A 67 -2.07 -27.60 -8.91
CA LEU A 67 -2.57 -26.77 -7.85
C LEU A 67 -1.96 -25.37 -7.98
N PRO A 68 -2.78 -24.32 -8.12
CA PRO A 68 -2.28 -22.96 -8.06
C PRO A 68 -1.49 -22.80 -6.76
N LEU A 69 -0.22 -22.35 -6.88
CA LEU A 69 0.74 -22.19 -5.77
C LEU A 69 0.16 -21.45 -4.56
N LEU A 70 -0.88 -20.66 -4.80
CA LEU A 70 -1.66 -19.92 -3.84
C LEU A 70 -3.11 -19.91 -4.33
N LYS A 71 -4.06 -20.39 -3.51
CA LYS A 71 -5.48 -20.19 -3.82
C LYS A 71 -5.82 -18.73 -3.52
N TRP A 72 -6.34 -18.01 -4.51
CA TRP A 72 -6.68 -16.59 -4.34
C TRP A 72 -7.63 -16.35 -3.16
N SER A 73 -8.51 -17.31 -2.87
CA SER A 73 -9.40 -17.29 -1.71
C SER A 73 -8.66 -17.21 -0.37
N GLU A 74 -7.50 -17.86 -0.22
CA GLU A 74 -6.68 -17.78 1.01
C GLU A 74 -6.04 -16.39 1.16
N PHE A 75 -5.76 -15.71 0.05
CA PHE A 75 -5.31 -14.31 0.06
C PHE A 75 -6.45 -13.35 0.37
N GLU A 76 -7.65 -13.64 -0.14
CA GLU A 76 -8.83 -12.81 0.09
C GLU A 76 -9.20 -12.80 1.58
N GLU A 77 -9.10 -13.94 2.27
CA GLU A 77 -9.25 -14.03 3.72
C GLU A 77 -8.17 -13.22 4.45
N GLY A 78 -6.89 -13.38 4.08
CA GLY A 78 -5.79 -12.62 4.70
C GLY A 78 -5.87 -11.10 4.43
N LEU A 79 -6.32 -10.69 3.25
CA LEU A 79 -6.49 -9.28 2.88
C LEU A 79 -7.74 -8.66 3.51
N THR A 80 -8.81 -9.42 3.72
CA THR A 80 -9.99 -8.94 4.46
C THR A 80 -9.70 -8.78 5.94
N ASP A 81 -8.89 -9.65 6.53
CA ASP A 81 -8.38 -9.45 7.89
C ASP A 81 -7.40 -8.27 7.98
N LEU A 82 -6.51 -8.11 6.99
CA LEU A 82 -5.64 -6.94 6.91
C LEU A 82 -6.44 -5.64 6.69
N ASP A 83 -7.47 -5.63 5.86
CA ASP A 83 -8.34 -4.46 5.63
C ASP A 83 -9.16 -4.15 6.88
N ARG A 84 -9.65 -5.17 7.58
CA ARG A 84 -10.33 -5.02 8.86
C ARG A 84 -9.39 -4.46 9.92
N GLU A 85 -8.15 -4.94 9.98
CA GLU A 85 -7.15 -4.44 10.90
C GLU A 85 -6.69 -3.02 10.51
N LEU A 86 -6.57 -2.72 9.21
CA LEU A 86 -6.27 -1.39 8.72
C LEU A 86 -7.42 -0.41 9.03
N ARG A 87 -8.68 -0.85 8.93
CA ARG A 87 -9.85 -0.06 9.34
C ARG A 87 -9.94 0.10 10.84
N ARG A 88 -9.56 -0.92 11.62
CA ARG A 88 -9.44 -0.81 13.08
C ARG A 88 -8.35 0.17 13.44
N VAL A 89 -7.15 0.04 12.88
CA VAL A 89 -6.05 0.99 13.10
C VAL A 89 -6.41 2.39 12.59
N ALA A 90 -7.10 2.54 11.46
CA ALA A 90 -7.55 3.84 10.98
C ALA A 90 -8.67 4.42 11.86
N GLY A 91 -9.57 3.58 12.38
CA GLY A 91 -10.59 3.94 13.35
C GLY A 91 -9.98 4.32 14.70
N ASP A 92 -9.00 3.57 15.18
CA ASP A 92 -8.23 3.81 16.39
C ASP A 92 -7.29 5.00 16.21
N VAL A 93 -6.81 5.29 15.00
CA VAL A 93 -6.09 6.53 14.66
C VAL A 93 -7.06 7.70 14.53
N SER A 94 -8.33 7.49 14.20
CA SER A 94 -9.35 8.55 14.19
C SER A 94 -9.87 8.83 15.61
N VAL A 95 -10.03 7.80 16.44
CA VAL A 95 -10.41 7.91 17.86
C VAL A 95 -9.23 8.38 18.68
N ALA A 96 -8.01 7.92 18.37
CA ALA A 96 -6.78 8.52 18.88
C ALA A 96 -6.60 9.91 18.31
N ALA A 97 -6.90 10.27 17.06
CA ALA A 97 -6.81 11.67 16.61
C ALA A 97 -7.79 12.58 17.36
N MET A 98 -8.92 12.05 17.83
CA MET A 98 -9.83 12.77 18.73
C MET A 98 -9.33 12.80 20.19
N GLY A 99 -8.70 11.75 20.70
CA GLY A 99 -8.08 11.71 22.03
C GLY A 99 -6.67 12.33 22.10
N VAL A 100 -6.00 12.48 20.97
CA VAL A 100 -4.70 13.13 20.72
C VAL A 100 -4.96 14.60 20.39
N ALA A 101 -6.15 15.00 19.93
CA ALA A 101 -6.54 16.41 20.02
C ALA A 101 -6.66 16.87 21.49
N ASP A 102 -7.06 15.97 22.40
CA ASP A 102 -7.14 16.22 23.85
C ASP A 102 -5.77 16.03 24.56
N ALA A 103 -4.96 15.04 24.15
CA ALA A 103 -3.64 14.75 24.73
C ALA A 103 -2.45 15.47 24.05
N MET A 104 -2.59 16.03 22.84
CA MET A 104 -1.61 16.99 22.27
C MET A 104 -1.65 18.34 22.96
N GLN A 105 -2.59 18.54 23.90
CA GLN A 105 -2.49 19.65 24.83
C GLN A 105 -1.35 19.45 25.86
N GLU A 106 -0.82 18.23 26.03
CA GLU A 106 0.29 17.93 26.96
C GLU A 106 1.58 17.41 26.31
N LEU A 107 1.54 16.79 25.13
CA LEU A 107 2.75 16.51 24.35
C LEU A 107 3.09 17.68 23.42
N VAL A 108 3.61 18.73 24.05
CA VAL A 108 4.36 19.80 23.38
C VAL A 108 5.61 19.15 22.78
N VAL A 109 5.53 18.70 21.52
CA VAL A 109 6.70 18.84 20.65
C VAL A 109 7.04 20.32 20.78
N GLU A 110 8.25 20.65 21.25
CA GLU A 110 8.83 22.00 21.13
C GLU A 110 8.99 22.33 19.64
N VAL A 111 7.87 22.40 18.93
CA VAL A 111 7.71 23.35 17.85
C VAL A 111 7.93 24.66 18.56
N ASP A 112 9.02 25.35 18.24
CA ASP A 112 9.29 26.70 18.72
C ASP A 112 8.04 27.55 18.40
N ILE A 113 7.08 27.61 19.34
CA ILE A 113 5.90 28.46 19.28
C ILE A 113 6.42 29.84 19.60
N ARG A 114 7.30 30.35 18.73
CA ARG A 114 7.53 31.78 18.64
C ARG A 114 6.15 32.37 18.50
N ARG A 115 5.80 33.22 19.45
CA ARG A 115 4.53 33.95 19.48
C ARG A 115 4.43 34.72 18.17
N ARG A 116 3.77 34.11 17.17
CA ARG A 116 3.65 34.70 15.84
C ARG A 116 2.86 35.99 15.99
N SER A 117 3.36 37.04 15.35
CA SER A 117 2.62 38.29 15.25
C SER A 117 1.30 38.05 14.49
N LYS A 118 0.27 38.84 14.79
CA LYS A 118 -1.03 38.77 14.07
C LYS A 118 -0.84 38.83 12.54
N LYS A 119 0.12 39.64 12.08
CA LYS A 119 0.47 39.79 10.65
C LYS A 119 1.08 38.53 10.04
N GLU A 120 1.79 37.71 10.82
CA GLU A 120 2.34 36.44 10.34
C GLU A 120 1.26 35.38 10.25
N VAL A 121 0.37 35.32 11.25
CA VAL A 121 -0.79 34.42 11.23
C VAL A 121 -1.67 34.70 10.02
N GLU A 122 -1.94 35.97 9.74
CA GLU A 122 -2.73 36.39 8.57
C GLU A 122 -2.04 36.02 7.23
N ARG A 123 -0.71 36.18 7.14
CA ARG A 123 0.06 35.76 5.95
C ARG A 123 0.10 34.25 5.76
N ALA A 124 0.04 33.49 6.84
CA ALA A 124 0.04 32.04 6.81
C ALA A 124 -1.36 31.46 6.53
N SER A 125 -2.45 32.18 6.85
CA SER A 125 -3.81 31.64 6.79
C SER A 125 -4.38 31.50 5.38
N ARG A 126 -3.80 32.16 4.37
CA ARG A 126 -4.26 32.11 2.98
C ARG A 126 -3.09 32.00 2.01
N CYS A 127 -3.28 31.25 0.93
CA CYS A 127 -2.32 31.17 -0.16
C CYS A 127 -2.09 32.56 -0.78
N HIS A 128 -0.83 32.92 -0.97
CA HIS A 128 -0.42 34.22 -1.50
C HIS A 128 -1.01 34.51 -2.88
N PHE A 129 -1.14 33.50 -3.74
CA PHE A 129 -1.63 33.66 -5.11
C PHE A 129 -3.16 33.55 -5.19
N CYS A 130 -3.73 32.35 -4.94
CA CYS A 130 -5.16 32.12 -5.13
C CYS A 130 -6.06 32.63 -4.00
N LYS A 131 -5.48 33.11 -2.89
CA LYS A 131 -6.19 33.62 -1.70
C LYS A 131 -7.12 32.61 -1.03
N GLN A 132 -7.04 31.32 -1.39
CA GLN A 132 -7.76 30.25 -0.69
C GLN A 132 -7.15 30.02 0.71
N PRO A 133 -7.93 29.53 1.69
CA PRO A 133 -7.41 29.15 3.00
C PRO A 133 -6.24 28.16 2.87
N SER A 134 -5.18 28.39 3.64
CA SER A 134 -4.02 27.49 3.67
C SER A 134 -4.35 26.22 4.43
N SER A 135 -4.04 25.07 3.84
CA SER A 135 -3.99 23.78 4.54
C SER A 135 -2.64 23.57 5.22
N GLY A 136 -2.54 22.54 6.07
CA GLY A 136 -1.26 22.08 6.64
C GLY A 136 -0.25 21.57 5.59
N SER A 137 -0.69 21.39 4.34
CA SER A 137 0.14 21.00 3.20
C SER A 137 0.59 22.19 2.34
N CYS A 138 0.42 23.43 2.80
CA CYS A 138 0.97 24.60 2.10
C CYS A 138 2.42 24.86 2.51
N HIS A 139 3.22 25.36 1.57
CA HIS A 139 4.56 25.86 1.87
C HIS A 139 4.47 27.17 2.65
N ILE A 140 5.17 27.27 3.78
CA ILE A 140 5.26 28.51 4.58
C ILE A 140 6.68 29.05 4.48
N CYS A 141 6.83 30.29 4.01
CA CYS A 141 8.14 30.92 3.94
C CYS A 141 8.74 31.12 5.35
N PRO A 142 9.96 30.61 5.63
CA PRO A 142 10.55 30.65 6.97
C PRO A 142 10.88 32.07 7.46
N LYS A 143 11.01 33.04 6.55
CA LYS A 143 11.35 34.43 6.90
C LYS A 143 10.15 35.32 7.17
N CYS A 144 9.06 35.14 6.42
CA CYS A 144 7.94 36.08 6.44
C CYS A 144 6.56 35.44 6.62
N SER A 145 6.51 34.12 6.82
CA SER A 145 5.29 33.34 7.05
C SER A 145 4.24 33.41 5.93
N ALA A 146 4.62 33.86 4.73
CA ALA A 146 3.72 33.81 3.58
C ALA A 146 3.49 32.37 3.15
N SER A 147 2.22 32.00 2.97
CA SER A 147 1.81 30.67 2.54
C SER A 147 1.63 30.56 1.03
N VAL A 148 1.96 29.42 0.44
CA VAL A 148 1.67 29.09 -0.96
C VAL A 148 1.20 27.64 -1.05
N CYS A 149 0.03 27.40 -1.65
CA CYS A 149 -0.45 26.04 -1.89
C CYS A 149 0.35 25.35 -3.01
N PHE A 150 0.44 24.02 -2.97
CA PHE A 150 1.24 23.24 -3.93
C PHE A 150 0.94 23.58 -5.39
N ALA A 151 -0.33 23.63 -5.78
CA ALA A 151 -0.72 23.96 -7.16
C ALA A 151 -0.23 25.34 -7.62
N CYS A 152 -0.25 26.36 -6.74
CA CYS A 152 0.27 27.68 -7.07
C CYS A 152 1.81 27.70 -7.05
N ALA A 153 2.45 26.97 -6.15
CA ALA A 153 3.91 26.87 -6.12
C ALA A 153 4.45 26.22 -7.41
N MET A 154 3.84 25.12 -7.85
CA MET A 154 4.18 24.47 -9.12
C MET A 154 4.03 25.40 -10.32
N ARG A 155 2.93 26.17 -10.38
CA ARG A 155 2.67 27.05 -11.53
C ARG A 155 3.56 28.29 -11.54
N GLU A 156 3.75 28.92 -10.38
CA GLU A 156 4.34 30.27 -10.31
C GLU A 156 5.81 30.27 -9.87
N LEU A 157 6.26 29.25 -9.13
CA LEU A 157 7.56 29.27 -8.43
C LEU A 157 8.55 28.20 -8.91
N VAL A 158 8.15 27.25 -9.76
CA VAL A 158 9.04 26.17 -10.23
C VAL A 158 10.31 26.67 -10.91
N ASN A 159 10.23 27.80 -11.63
CA ASN A 159 11.37 28.41 -12.33
C ASN A 159 12.14 29.43 -11.47
N ASP A 160 11.57 29.88 -10.36
CA ASP A 160 12.14 30.94 -9.52
C ASP A 160 11.73 30.73 -8.05
N LEU A 161 12.55 29.95 -7.34
CA LEU A 161 12.30 29.44 -5.99
C LEU A 161 12.44 30.50 -4.89
N LYS A 162 11.90 31.70 -5.10
CA LYS A 162 11.89 32.81 -4.13
C LYS A 162 10.51 32.97 -3.49
N CYS A 163 10.49 33.46 -2.26
CA CYS A 163 9.22 33.77 -1.61
C CYS A 163 8.48 34.89 -2.40
N PRO A 164 7.20 34.74 -2.73
CA PRO A 164 6.49 35.75 -3.50
C PRO A 164 6.25 37.05 -2.72
N ASN A 165 6.25 36.98 -1.37
CA ASN A 165 6.05 38.14 -0.49
C ASN A 165 7.36 38.88 -0.20
N CYS A 166 8.34 38.23 0.45
CA CYS A 166 9.59 38.89 0.87
C CYS A 166 10.74 38.78 -0.13
N LYS A 167 10.55 38.07 -1.25
CA LYS A 167 11.56 37.81 -2.29
C LYS A 167 12.84 37.13 -1.81
N ASP A 168 12.86 36.60 -0.58
CA ASP A 168 14.00 35.83 -0.09
C ASP A 168 14.13 34.53 -0.87
N ARG A 169 15.29 34.35 -1.50
CA ARG A 169 15.68 33.14 -2.22
C ARG A 169 16.57 32.26 -1.34
N THR A 170 17.50 32.84 -0.60
CA THR A 170 18.50 32.12 0.19
C THR A 170 17.88 31.17 1.20
N HIS A 171 16.88 31.64 1.96
CA HIS A 171 16.23 30.81 2.99
C HIS A 171 15.06 30.00 2.45
N ASN A 172 14.57 30.32 1.26
CA ASN A 172 13.34 29.73 0.73
C ASN A 172 13.60 28.69 -0.36
N ALA A 173 14.71 28.79 -1.10
CA ALA A 173 14.94 27.96 -2.29
C ALA A 173 15.01 26.47 -1.97
N GLU A 174 15.77 26.09 -0.94
CA GLU A 174 15.91 24.69 -0.52
C GLU A 174 14.57 24.11 -0.05
N SER A 175 13.92 24.77 0.92
CA SER A 175 12.63 24.33 1.45
C SER A 175 11.53 24.30 0.38
N LEU A 176 11.52 25.24 -0.57
CA LEU A 176 10.55 25.23 -1.67
C LEU A 176 10.84 24.11 -2.68
N ALA A 177 12.10 23.82 -2.98
CA ALA A 177 12.48 22.71 -3.85
C ALA A 177 12.05 21.35 -3.25
N GLU A 178 12.30 21.13 -1.95
CA GLU A 178 11.84 19.94 -1.24
C GLU A 178 10.32 19.82 -1.26
N PHE A 179 9.62 20.92 -0.99
CA PHE A 179 8.17 20.98 -1.05
C PHE A 179 7.61 20.59 -2.43
N LEU A 180 8.21 21.11 -3.51
CA LEU A 180 7.81 20.79 -4.87
C LEU A 180 8.07 19.31 -5.20
N ALA A 181 9.26 18.80 -4.88
CA ALA A 181 9.62 17.40 -5.11
C ALA A 181 8.71 16.43 -4.34
N ALA A 182 8.40 16.74 -3.08
CA ALA A 182 7.49 15.95 -2.26
C ALA A 182 6.08 15.92 -2.87
N GLY A 183 5.55 17.08 -3.28
CA GLY A 183 4.23 17.13 -3.88
C GLY A 183 4.15 16.45 -5.25
N GLU A 184 5.20 16.51 -6.08
CA GLU A 184 5.28 15.73 -7.32
C GLU A 184 5.21 14.22 -7.06
N ALA A 185 5.94 13.73 -6.05
CA ALA A 185 5.88 12.32 -5.65
C ALA A 185 4.47 11.91 -5.19
N TRP A 186 3.78 12.76 -4.42
CA TRP A 186 2.39 12.52 -4.03
C TRP A 186 1.42 12.54 -5.21
N HIS A 187 1.59 13.45 -6.16
CA HIS A 187 0.80 13.48 -7.38
C HIS A 187 1.03 12.23 -8.25
N ALA A 188 2.26 11.77 -8.37
CA ALA A 188 2.56 10.51 -9.05
C ALA A 188 1.88 9.31 -8.36
N LEU A 189 1.91 9.25 -7.02
CA LEU A 189 1.27 8.19 -6.25
C LEU A 189 -0.25 8.17 -6.45
N THR A 190 -0.89 9.34 -6.43
CA THR A 190 -2.35 9.44 -6.63
C THR A 190 -2.77 9.06 -8.05
N ALA A 191 -1.96 9.38 -9.06
CA ALA A 191 -2.19 8.93 -10.43
C ALA A 191 -2.09 7.41 -10.59
N VAL A 192 -1.12 6.77 -9.92
CA VAL A 192 -1.01 5.30 -9.93
C VAL A 192 -2.22 4.67 -9.23
N SER A 193 -2.65 5.25 -8.11
CA SER A 193 -3.82 4.77 -7.36
C SER A 193 -5.10 4.81 -8.19
N SER A 194 -5.35 5.89 -8.94
CA SER A 194 -6.53 5.98 -9.82
C SER A 194 -6.49 4.96 -10.95
N MET A 195 -5.32 4.74 -11.56
CA MET A 195 -5.14 3.70 -12.58
C MET A 195 -5.38 2.29 -12.04
N LEU A 196 -4.95 2.00 -10.82
CA LEU A 196 -5.19 0.71 -10.16
C LEU A 196 -6.67 0.54 -9.83
N SER A 197 -7.33 1.58 -9.32
CA SER A 197 -8.77 1.57 -9.03
C SER A 197 -9.58 1.30 -10.30
N GLU A 198 -9.25 1.93 -11.43
CA GLU A 198 -9.95 1.73 -12.69
C GLU A 198 -9.76 0.31 -13.25
N LYS A 199 -8.56 -0.26 -13.10
CA LYS A 199 -8.31 -1.65 -13.49
C LYS A 199 -9.05 -2.63 -12.59
N ALA A 200 -9.12 -2.35 -11.30
CA ALA A 200 -9.83 -3.19 -10.33
C ALA A 200 -11.34 -3.22 -10.62
N THR A 201 -11.97 -2.07 -10.91
CA THR A 201 -13.39 -2.03 -11.27
C THR A 201 -13.66 -2.77 -12.57
N LYS A 202 -12.84 -2.58 -13.61
CA LYS A 202 -12.96 -3.33 -14.88
C LYS A 202 -12.79 -4.84 -14.69
N ALA A 203 -11.90 -5.26 -13.80
CA ALA A 203 -11.72 -6.67 -13.48
C ALA A 203 -12.95 -7.23 -12.74
N ALA A 204 -13.49 -6.49 -11.77
CA ALA A 204 -14.70 -6.86 -11.04
C ALA A 204 -15.91 -6.99 -11.98
N ASP A 205 -16.11 -6.05 -12.91
CA ASP A 205 -17.19 -6.09 -13.90
C ASP A 205 -17.07 -7.33 -14.80
N LYS A 206 -15.85 -7.69 -15.22
CA LYS A 206 -15.61 -8.88 -16.04
C LYS A 206 -15.89 -10.17 -15.27
N ILE A 207 -15.54 -10.23 -13.98
CA ILE A 207 -15.85 -11.38 -13.12
C ILE A 207 -17.37 -11.49 -12.92
N ALA A 208 -18.06 -10.38 -12.67
CA ALA A 208 -19.52 -10.36 -12.51
C ALA A 208 -20.23 -10.86 -13.79
N LEU A 209 -19.75 -10.44 -14.97
CA LEU A 209 -20.28 -10.91 -16.26
C LEU A 209 -20.11 -12.43 -16.42
N LEU A 210 -18.92 -12.95 -16.14
CA LEU A 210 -18.63 -14.38 -16.25
C LEU A 210 -19.41 -15.21 -15.21
N GLY A 211 -19.54 -14.70 -13.99
CA GLY A 211 -20.35 -15.31 -12.93
C GLY A 211 -21.83 -15.40 -13.30
N GLY A 212 -22.38 -14.35 -13.92
CA GLY A 212 -23.76 -14.35 -14.42
C GLY A 212 -24.00 -15.41 -15.50
N HIS A 213 -23.07 -15.56 -16.45
CA HIS A 213 -23.15 -16.61 -17.48
C HIS A 213 -23.04 -18.03 -16.90
N ALA A 214 -22.15 -18.23 -15.93
CA ALA A 214 -21.99 -19.52 -15.26
C ALA A 214 -23.25 -19.90 -14.45
N TRP A 215 -23.84 -18.94 -13.73
CA TRP A 215 -25.07 -19.16 -12.98
C TRP A 215 -26.26 -19.48 -13.91
N ALA A 216 -26.44 -18.72 -14.99
CA ALA A 216 -27.50 -18.98 -15.97
C ALA A 216 -27.37 -20.37 -16.63
N SER A 217 -26.14 -20.83 -16.88
CA SER A 217 -25.88 -22.18 -17.43
C SER A 217 -26.21 -23.29 -16.42
N LEU A 218 -25.94 -23.06 -15.13
CA LEU A 218 -26.32 -23.99 -14.06
C LEU A 218 -27.85 -24.07 -13.87
N GLU A 219 -28.55 -22.94 -13.98
CA GLU A 219 -30.02 -22.90 -13.88
C GLU A 219 -30.70 -23.68 -15.04
N GLN A 220 -30.15 -23.59 -16.26
CA GLN A 220 -30.62 -24.37 -17.42
C GLN A 220 -30.40 -25.88 -17.25
N MET A 221 -29.35 -26.31 -16.55
CA MET A 221 -29.16 -27.73 -16.21
C MET A 221 -30.08 -28.19 -15.07
N ARG A 222 -30.64 -27.26 -14.29
CA ARG A 222 -31.51 -27.56 -13.14
C ARG A 222 -32.98 -27.69 -13.52
N THR A 223 -33.41 -27.28 -14.72
CA THR A 223 -34.79 -27.50 -15.15
C THR A 223 -35.02 -29.01 -15.33
N PRO A 224 -35.88 -29.63 -14.50
CA PRO A 224 -36.17 -31.04 -14.62
C PRO A 224 -37.08 -31.22 -15.84
N SER A 225 -36.50 -31.59 -16.98
CA SER A 225 -37.28 -32.14 -18.07
C SER A 225 -37.84 -33.49 -17.64
N ASP A 226 -39.16 -33.51 -17.51
CA ASP A 226 -40.03 -34.69 -17.56
C ASP A 226 -39.78 -35.78 -16.49
N ILE A 227 -40.26 -35.53 -15.26
CA ILE A 227 -40.93 -36.61 -14.52
C ILE A 227 -42.36 -36.67 -15.04
N ARG A 228 -42.55 -37.30 -16.20
CA ARG A 228 -43.88 -37.76 -16.63
C ARG A 228 -44.22 -38.98 -15.80
N SER A 229 -45.02 -38.75 -14.77
CA SER A 229 -45.68 -39.78 -13.98
C SER A 229 -46.53 -40.66 -14.90
N PHE A 230 -46.19 -41.94 -14.96
CA PHE A 230 -47.08 -43.02 -15.38
C PHE A 230 -48.04 -43.38 -14.24
#